data_AF-A0A7J8L5Z1-F1
#
_entry.id   AF-A0A7J8L5Z1-F1
#
_cell.length_a   1.000
_cell.length_b   1.000
_cell.length_c   1.000
_cell.angle_alpha   90.00
_cell.angle_beta   90.00
_cell.angle_gamma   90.00
#
_symmetry.space_group_name_H-M   'P 1'
#
loop_
_entity.id
_entity.type
_entity.pdbx_description
1 polymer ?
#
loop_
_entity_poly.entity_id
_entity_poly.type
_entity_poly.pdbx_seq_one_letter_code
_entity_poly.pdbx_strand_id
1 'polypeptide(L)'
;MSAEKTPIDGSSSANTLLQLHQLLTSCSKSISGGNFSQSQTSVSKLINFLDSVSDASISELEPGAKENAFKILSGIYEFLCLPSLNQENIDALSFELPKSASKFAGVSPQCLEISDNIIHRFIEKCSPRDMLPILCEALDSPNKTVQAATYVCPLISGLSDVFISLQRRHFEQIKVAVPVVVKVVKAISTESDYEDTELETLFERIVVNALSIQTVCRKL
;
A
#
# COMPACT_ATOMS: atom_id res chain seq x y z
N MET A 1 -17.77 -36.68 -32.37
CA MET A 1 -16.44 -36.41 -31.78
C MET A 1 -16.50 -35.05 -31.13
N SER A 2 -16.32 -35.06 -29.82
CA SER A 2 -16.47 -33.97 -28.88
C SER A 2 -15.41 -32.87 -29.04
N ALA A 3 -15.78 -31.65 -28.64
CA ALA A 3 -14.89 -30.77 -27.91
C ALA A 3 -15.73 -30.10 -26.81
N GLU A 4 -15.63 -30.70 -25.63
CA GLU A 4 -16.23 -30.23 -24.37
C GLU A 4 -15.44 -29.01 -23.90
N LYS A 5 -16.13 -27.87 -23.79
CA LYS A 5 -15.56 -26.62 -23.32
C LYS A 5 -15.62 -26.65 -21.79
N THR A 6 -14.49 -27.00 -21.16
CA THR A 6 -14.33 -26.95 -19.70
C THR A 6 -14.25 -25.48 -19.24
N PRO A 7 -15.03 -25.04 -18.25
CA PRO A 7 -14.81 -23.78 -17.56
C PRO A 7 -13.95 -24.03 -16.32
N ILE A 8 -12.68 -23.68 -16.38
CA ILE A 8 -11.76 -23.74 -15.24
C ILE A 8 -11.10 -22.37 -15.13
N ASP A 9 -11.66 -21.49 -14.29
CA ASP A 9 -10.95 -20.29 -13.81
C ASP A 9 -11.64 -19.58 -12.62
N GLY A 10 -12.91 -19.89 -12.33
CA GLY A 10 -13.64 -19.25 -11.22
C GLY A 10 -13.27 -19.74 -9.81
N SER A 11 -12.71 -20.94 -9.67
CA SER A 11 -12.52 -21.61 -8.36
C SER A 11 -11.32 -21.06 -7.57
N SER A 12 -10.20 -20.77 -8.23
CA SER A 12 -8.96 -20.33 -7.58
C SER A 12 -9.09 -18.91 -7.00
N SER A 13 -9.66 -17.98 -7.76
CA SER A 13 -9.86 -16.59 -7.31
C SER A 13 -10.89 -16.50 -6.17
N ALA A 14 -11.99 -17.26 -6.24
CA ALA A 14 -13.00 -17.30 -5.18
C ALA A 14 -12.41 -17.80 -3.84
N ASN A 15 -11.54 -18.81 -3.89
CA ASN A 15 -10.87 -19.33 -2.70
C ASN A 15 -9.91 -18.29 -2.08
N THR A 16 -9.20 -17.54 -2.92
CA THR A 16 -8.25 -16.51 -2.47
C THR A 16 -8.98 -15.33 -1.78
N LEU A 17 -10.11 -14.90 -2.33
CA LEU A 17 -10.94 -13.85 -1.73
C LEU A 17 -11.56 -14.31 -0.40
N LEU A 18 -12.01 -15.57 -0.32
CA LEU A 18 -12.51 -16.16 0.92
C LEU A 18 -11.42 -16.21 2.00
N GLN A 19 -10.19 -16.54 1.62
CA GLN A 19 -9.03 -16.52 2.52
C GLN A 19 -8.73 -15.11 3.03
N LEU A 20 -8.79 -14.08 2.16
CA LEU A 20 -8.64 -12.68 2.57
C LEU A 20 -9.68 -12.31 3.64
N HIS A 21 -10.97 -12.60 3.40
CA HIS A 21 -12.03 -12.27 4.36
C HIS A 21 -11.83 -12.97 5.71
N GLN A 22 -11.37 -14.23 5.71
CA GLN A 22 -11.05 -14.95 6.94
C GLN A 22 -9.88 -14.30 7.71
N LEU A 23 -8.83 -13.88 7.01
CA LEU A 23 -7.67 -13.21 7.62
C LEU A 23 -8.05 -11.84 8.20
N LEU A 24 -8.81 -11.03 7.46
CA LEU A 24 -9.31 -9.73 7.93
C LEU A 24 -10.23 -9.89 9.16
N THR A 25 -11.13 -10.89 9.12
CA THR A 25 -11.99 -11.23 10.26
C THR A 25 -11.18 -11.67 11.48
N SER A 26 -10.10 -12.44 11.26
CA SER A 26 -9.21 -12.89 12.32
C SER A 26 -8.45 -11.73 12.94
N CYS A 27 -7.91 -10.82 12.12
CA CYS A 27 -7.30 -9.58 12.59
C CYS A 27 -8.28 -8.81 13.46
N SER A 28 -9.48 -8.54 12.94
CA SER A 28 -10.51 -7.76 13.64
C SER A 28 -10.87 -8.32 15.02
N LYS A 29 -11.06 -9.64 15.10
CA LYS A 29 -11.35 -10.32 16.37
C LYS A 29 -10.16 -10.27 17.34
N SER A 30 -8.94 -10.50 16.86
CA SER A 30 -7.75 -10.54 17.72
C SER A 30 -7.36 -9.17 18.26
N ILE A 31 -7.52 -8.10 17.46
CA ILE A 31 -7.28 -6.72 17.86
C ILE A 31 -8.31 -6.30 18.92
N SER A 32 -9.60 -6.51 18.64
CA SER A 32 -10.69 -6.16 19.56
C SER A 32 -10.66 -6.98 20.85
N GLY A 33 -10.03 -8.16 20.84
CA GLY A 33 -9.81 -8.99 22.03
C GLY A 33 -8.70 -8.47 22.96
N GLY A 34 -7.97 -7.42 22.58
CA GLY A 34 -6.91 -6.80 23.39
C GLY A 34 -5.65 -7.64 23.55
N ASN A 35 -5.55 -8.80 22.90
CA ASN A 35 -4.37 -9.65 22.97
C ASN A 35 -3.36 -9.24 21.89
N PHE A 36 -2.39 -8.40 22.29
CA PHE A 36 -1.37 -7.87 21.40
C PHE A 36 -0.61 -8.97 20.62
N SER A 37 -0.23 -10.06 21.28
CA SER A 37 0.51 -11.15 20.62
C SER A 37 -0.31 -11.87 19.54
N GLN A 38 -1.61 -12.06 19.79
CA GLN A 38 -2.52 -12.66 18.82
C GLN A 38 -2.84 -11.69 17.67
N SER A 39 -3.02 -10.41 17.99
CA SER A 39 -3.18 -9.34 17.00
C SER A 39 -2.00 -9.31 16.03
N GLN A 40 -0.77 -9.21 16.57
CA GLN A 40 0.44 -9.22 15.76
C GLN A 40 0.54 -10.47 14.89
N THR A 41 0.24 -11.65 15.44
CA THR A 41 0.24 -12.89 14.67
C THR A 41 -0.78 -12.89 13.52
N SER A 42 -2.00 -12.38 13.77
CA SER A 42 -3.04 -12.28 12.74
C SER A 42 -2.66 -11.30 11.64
N VAL A 43 -2.12 -10.13 12.01
CA VAL A 43 -1.65 -9.11 11.07
C VAL A 43 -0.50 -9.68 10.24
N SER A 44 0.51 -10.32 10.84
CA SER A 44 1.61 -10.93 10.07
C SER A 44 1.12 -12.00 9.09
N LYS A 45 0.09 -12.79 9.44
CA LYS A 45 -0.50 -13.76 8.51
C LYS A 45 -1.19 -13.08 7.33
N LEU A 46 -1.89 -11.97 7.57
CA LEU A 46 -2.47 -11.16 6.51
C LEU A 46 -1.38 -10.61 5.59
N ILE A 47 -0.34 -9.98 6.14
CA ILE A 47 0.74 -9.38 5.34
C ILE A 47 1.48 -10.43 4.52
N ASN A 48 1.82 -11.59 5.11
CA ASN A 48 2.49 -12.67 4.38
C ASN A 48 1.63 -13.21 3.22
N PHE A 49 0.30 -13.28 3.42
CA PHE A 49 -0.62 -13.66 2.35
C PHE A 49 -0.63 -12.62 1.23
N LEU A 50 -0.73 -11.32 1.55
CA LEU A 50 -0.73 -10.24 0.57
C LEU A 50 0.59 -10.16 -0.21
N ASP A 51 1.70 -10.29 0.49
CA ASP A 51 3.03 -10.31 -0.12
C ASP A 51 3.15 -11.48 -1.12
N SER A 52 2.67 -12.68 -0.73
CA SER A 52 2.67 -13.85 -1.60
C SER A 52 1.80 -13.66 -2.85
N VAL A 53 0.63 -13.02 -2.71
CA VAL A 53 -0.24 -12.69 -3.85
C VAL A 53 0.43 -11.67 -4.76
N SER A 54 1.02 -10.62 -4.21
CA SER A 54 1.72 -9.58 -4.97
C SER A 54 2.87 -10.18 -5.79
N ASP A 55 3.73 -10.99 -5.16
CA ASP A 55 4.88 -11.60 -5.82
C ASP A 55 4.46 -12.54 -6.96
N ALA A 56 3.39 -13.31 -6.76
CA ALA A 56 2.82 -14.19 -7.79
C ALA A 56 2.21 -13.41 -8.95
N SER A 57 1.55 -12.28 -8.67
CA SER A 57 0.92 -11.42 -9.67
C SER A 57 1.92 -10.64 -10.52
N ILE A 58 3.02 -10.16 -9.93
CA ILE A 58 4.11 -9.49 -10.66
C ILE A 58 4.84 -10.48 -11.56
N SER A 59 5.06 -11.71 -11.08
CA SER A 59 5.75 -12.76 -11.84
C SER A 59 4.86 -13.42 -12.90
N GLU A 60 3.58 -13.03 -13.02
CA GLU A 60 2.57 -13.59 -13.92
C GLU A 60 2.50 -15.12 -13.90
N LEU A 61 2.70 -15.74 -12.73
CA LEU A 61 2.81 -17.20 -12.61
C LEU A 61 1.51 -17.94 -12.94
N GLU A 62 0.37 -17.25 -12.80
CA GLU A 62 -0.96 -17.84 -12.95
C GLU A 62 -1.85 -17.00 -13.89
N PRO A 63 -2.66 -17.64 -14.75
CA PRO A 63 -3.70 -16.96 -15.52
C PRO A 63 -4.66 -16.18 -14.59
N GLY A 64 -4.94 -14.92 -14.92
CA GLY A 64 -5.83 -14.09 -14.11
C GLY A 64 -5.23 -13.54 -12.81
N ALA A 65 -3.92 -13.69 -12.57
CA ALA A 65 -3.27 -13.21 -11.34
C ALA A 65 -3.43 -11.68 -11.12
N LYS A 66 -3.43 -10.87 -12.19
CA LYS A 66 -3.66 -9.41 -12.10
C LYS A 66 -5.09 -9.08 -11.64
N GLU A 67 -6.08 -9.74 -12.22
CA GLU A 67 -7.49 -9.60 -11.86
C GLU A 67 -7.73 -10.04 -10.40
N ASN A 68 -7.06 -11.12 -9.99
CA ASN A 68 -7.13 -11.59 -8.60
C ASN A 68 -6.49 -10.60 -7.62
N ALA A 69 -5.31 -10.06 -7.94
CA ALA A 69 -4.65 -9.02 -7.16
C ALA A 69 -5.55 -7.79 -6.98
N PHE A 70 -6.18 -7.32 -8.08
CA PHE A 70 -7.12 -6.22 -8.02
C PHE A 70 -8.29 -6.51 -7.07
N LYS A 71 -8.94 -7.67 -7.20
CA LYS A 71 -10.02 -8.08 -6.28
C LYS A 71 -9.60 -8.14 -4.82
N ILE A 72 -8.38 -8.60 -4.54
CA ILE A 72 -7.84 -8.69 -3.18
C ILE A 72 -7.64 -7.29 -2.58
N LEU A 73 -7.05 -6.36 -3.34
CA LEU A 73 -6.92 -4.97 -2.89
C LEU A 73 -8.28 -4.28 -2.74
N SER A 74 -9.21 -4.49 -3.66
CA SER A 74 -10.57 -3.97 -3.54
C SER A 74 -11.24 -4.49 -2.26
N GLY A 75 -11.08 -5.79 -1.95
CA GLY A 75 -11.60 -6.37 -0.71
C GLY A 75 -10.98 -5.77 0.56
N ILE A 76 -9.69 -5.42 0.54
CA ILE A 76 -9.05 -4.67 1.63
C ILE A 76 -9.66 -3.27 1.75
N TYR A 77 -9.75 -2.54 0.65
CA TYR A 77 -10.28 -1.18 0.65
C TYR A 77 -11.73 -1.14 1.13
N GLU A 78 -12.56 -2.07 0.66
CA GLU A 78 -13.94 -2.25 1.13
C GLU A 78 -13.99 -2.52 2.64
N PHE A 79 -13.12 -3.38 3.15
CA PHE A 79 -13.01 -3.65 4.58
C PHE A 79 -12.65 -2.39 5.38
N LEU A 80 -11.68 -1.58 4.93
CA LEU A 80 -11.30 -0.31 5.57
C LEU A 80 -12.40 0.77 5.47
N CYS A 81 -13.32 0.61 4.53
CA CYS A 81 -14.48 1.48 4.35
C CYS A 81 -15.69 1.06 5.18
N LEU A 82 -15.69 -0.13 5.80
CA LEU A 82 -16.82 -0.60 6.61
C LEU A 82 -17.13 0.37 7.77
N PRO A 83 -18.38 0.86 7.90
CA PRO A 83 -18.76 1.75 9.00
C PRO A 83 -18.62 1.11 10.39
N SER A 84 -18.67 -0.22 10.46
CA SER A 84 -18.53 -1.01 11.68
C SER A 84 -17.08 -1.27 12.08
N LEU A 85 -16.10 -0.91 11.23
CA LEU A 85 -14.69 -1.11 11.55
C LEU A 85 -14.26 -0.06 12.60
N ASN A 86 -13.81 -0.55 13.76
CA ASN A 86 -13.40 0.33 14.85
C ASN A 86 -12.01 0.95 14.61
N GLN A 87 -11.71 2.03 15.34
CA GLN A 87 -10.44 2.75 15.21
C GLN A 87 -9.24 1.89 15.60
N GLU A 88 -9.37 1.01 16.60
CA GLU A 88 -8.29 0.10 17.00
C GLU A 88 -7.81 -0.80 15.85
N ASN A 89 -8.75 -1.27 15.03
CA ASN A 89 -8.41 -2.04 13.83
C ASN A 89 -7.70 -1.19 12.79
N ILE A 90 -8.17 0.03 12.56
CA ILE A 90 -7.51 0.96 11.64
C ILE A 90 -6.08 1.24 12.11
N ASP A 91 -5.90 1.62 13.38
CA ASP A 91 -4.61 1.95 13.94
C ASP A 91 -3.65 0.76 13.88
N ALA A 92 -4.10 -0.44 14.27
CA ALA A 92 -3.28 -1.64 14.24
C ALA A 92 -2.87 -2.05 12.81
N LEU A 93 -3.77 -1.90 11.84
CA LEU A 93 -3.47 -2.22 10.44
C LEU A 93 -2.60 -1.16 9.76
N SER A 94 -2.67 0.10 10.22
CA SER A 94 -1.93 1.21 9.63
C SER A 94 -0.41 1.01 9.62
N PHE A 95 0.15 0.23 10.56
CA PHE A 95 1.59 0.02 10.67
C PHE A 95 2.19 -0.78 9.51
N GLU A 96 1.43 -1.72 8.94
CA GLU A 96 1.97 -2.70 7.98
C GLU A 96 1.24 -2.68 6.64
N LEU A 97 -0.07 -2.39 6.65
CA LEU A 97 -0.91 -2.51 5.47
C LEU A 97 -0.58 -1.49 4.36
N PRO A 98 -0.23 -0.21 4.64
CA PRO A 98 0.22 0.72 3.61
C PRO A 98 1.40 0.18 2.81
N LYS A 99 2.37 -0.42 3.51
CA LYS A 99 3.56 -1.02 2.89
C LYS A 99 3.19 -2.21 2.00
N SER A 100 2.38 -3.14 2.52
CA SER A 100 2.00 -4.34 1.76
C SER A 100 1.09 -4.01 0.57
N ALA A 101 0.13 -3.10 0.73
CA ALA A 101 -0.73 -2.63 -0.37
C ALA A 101 0.10 -2.01 -1.50
N SER A 102 1.11 -1.19 -1.17
CA SER A 102 1.97 -0.53 -2.16
C SER A 102 2.72 -1.52 -3.08
N LYS A 103 2.97 -2.76 -2.64
CA LYS A 103 3.64 -3.78 -3.49
C LYS A 103 2.83 -4.15 -4.72
N PHE A 104 1.52 -3.97 -4.67
CA PHE A 104 0.65 -4.27 -5.80
C PHE A 104 0.66 -3.18 -6.88
N ALA A 105 1.26 -2.01 -6.62
CA ALA A 105 1.26 -0.88 -7.56
C ALA A 105 1.84 -1.24 -8.94
N GLY A 106 2.81 -2.16 -8.99
CA GLY A 106 3.42 -2.63 -10.24
C GLY A 106 2.60 -3.67 -11.01
N VAL A 107 1.52 -4.21 -10.41
CA VAL A 107 0.72 -5.29 -11.01
C VAL A 107 -0.16 -4.78 -12.16
N SER A 108 -0.84 -3.64 -11.97
CA SER A 108 -1.65 -2.97 -12.98
C SER A 108 -1.97 -1.53 -12.58
N PRO A 109 -2.38 -0.66 -13.53
CA PRO A 109 -2.83 0.70 -13.19
C PRO A 109 -3.99 0.74 -12.18
N GLN A 110 -4.92 -0.21 -12.26
CA GLN A 110 -6.02 -0.30 -11.28
C GLN A 110 -5.52 -0.70 -9.88
N CYS A 111 -4.47 -1.54 -9.80
CA CYS A 111 -3.84 -1.89 -8.54
C CYS A 111 -3.09 -0.70 -7.93
N LEU A 112 -2.46 0.14 -8.75
CA LEU A 112 -1.86 1.40 -8.31
C LEU A 112 -2.93 2.34 -7.72
N GLU A 113 -4.03 2.57 -8.44
CA GLU A 113 -5.12 3.44 -7.99
C GLU A 113 -5.74 2.98 -6.66
N ILE A 114 -6.04 1.68 -6.52
CA ILE A 114 -6.62 1.18 -5.26
C ILE A 114 -5.59 1.21 -4.11
N SER A 115 -4.30 1.06 -4.40
CA SER A 115 -3.24 1.22 -3.40
C SER A 115 -3.17 2.66 -2.89
N ASP A 116 -3.30 3.65 -3.77
CA ASP A 116 -3.43 5.06 -3.38
C ASP A 116 -4.65 5.26 -2.48
N ASN A 117 -5.81 4.70 -2.85
CA ASN A 117 -7.03 4.81 -2.07
C ASN A 117 -6.92 4.18 -0.68
N ILE A 118 -6.24 3.04 -0.55
CA ILE A 118 -5.98 2.39 0.75
C ILE A 118 -5.12 3.31 1.64
N ILE A 119 -4.04 3.88 1.11
CA ILE A 119 -3.17 4.78 1.88
C ILE A 119 -3.91 6.05 2.26
N HIS A 120 -4.64 6.65 1.32
CA HIS A 120 -5.47 7.82 1.56
C HIS A 120 -6.48 7.55 2.69
N ARG A 121 -7.11 6.36 2.68
CA ARG A 121 -8.03 5.95 3.73
C ARG A 121 -7.39 5.91 5.12
N PHE A 122 -6.15 5.44 5.24
CA PHE A 122 -5.42 5.51 6.50
C PHE A 122 -5.11 6.95 6.90
N ILE A 123 -4.76 7.82 5.96
CA ILE A 123 -4.49 9.24 6.25
C ILE A 123 -5.77 9.96 6.73
N GLU A 124 -6.95 9.63 6.18
CA GLU A 124 -8.24 10.17 6.63
C GLU A 124 -8.61 9.73 8.06
N LYS A 125 -8.22 8.51 8.44
CA LYS A 125 -8.69 7.86 9.67
C LYS A 125 -7.68 7.88 10.80
N CYS A 126 -6.40 7.94 10.49
CA CYS A 126 -5.32 8.07 11.45
C CYS A 126 -4.89 9.53 11.57
N SER A 127 -4.11 9.85 12.59
CA SER A 127 -3.45 11.16 12.69
C SER A 127 -2.41 11.29 11.58
N PRO A 128 -2.39 12.39 10.79
CA PRO A 128 -1.34 12.62 9.79
C PRO A 128 0.08 12.59 10.39
N ARG A 129 0.21 12.97 11.67
CA ARG A 129 1.47 12.90 12.40
C ARG A 129 1.93 11.47 12.66
N ASP A 130 1.00 10.55 12.88
CA ASP A 130 1.30 9.15 13.16
C ASP A 130 1.54 8.39 11.83
N MET A 131 0.86 8.79 10.76
CA MET A 131 1.09 8.24 9.42
C MET A 131 2.43 8.63 8.82
N LEU A 132 2.98 9.81 9.12
CA LEU A 132 4.27 10.24 8.57
C LEU A 132 5.42 9.24 8.84
N PRO A 133 5.72 8.84 10.09
CA PRO A 133 6.78 7.87 10.34
C PRO A 133 6.48 6.49 9.74
N ILE A 134 5.22 6.06 9.74
CA ILE A 134 4.79 4.79 9.13
C ILE A 134 5.11 4.78 7.63
N LEU A 135 4.72 5.82 6.89
CA LEU A 135 5.01 5.90 5.45
C LEU A 135 6.50 6.07 5.17
N CYS A 136 7.24 6.79 6.01
CA CYS A 136 8.69 6.90 5.88
C CYS A 136 9.38 5.55 6.11
N GLU A 137 8.95 4.76 7.10
CA GLU A 137 9.49 3.43 7.36
C GLU A 137 9.18 2.46 6.20
N ALA A 138 7.95 2.50 5.67
CA ALA A 138 7.59 1.74 4.49
C ALA A 138 8.48 2.10 3.30
N LEU A 139 8.71 3.40 3.09
CA LEU A 139 9.52 3.93 1.99
C LEU A 139 11.00 3.55 2.10
N ASP A 140 11.57 3.63 3.31
CA ASP A 140 12.98 3.28 3.56
C ASP A 140 13.24 1.77 3.65
N SER A 141 12.18 0.96 3.60
CA SER A 141 12.32 -0.48 3.71
C SER A 141 13.01 -1.05 2.45
N PRO A 142 14.00 -1.95 2.62
CA PRO A 142 14.71 -2.52 1.49
C PRO A 142 13.75 -3.40 0.69
N ASN A 143 13.26 -2.88 -0.44
CA ASN A 143 12.43 -3.66 -1.35
C ASN A 143 13.32 -4.28 -2.44
N LYS A 144 13.22 -5.61 -2.61
CA LYS A 144 14.00 -6.38 -3.59
C LYS A 144 13.26 -6.57 -4.92
N THR A 145 12.12 -5.89 -5.10
CA THR A 145 11.25 -6.06 -6.26
C THR A 145 11.84 -5.38 -7.49
N VAL A 146 11.65 -6.02 -8.65
CA VAL A 146 12.08 -5.53 -9.97
C VAL A 146 11.46 -4.16 -10.32
N GLN A 147 10.29 -3.83 -9.74
CA GLN A 147 9.56 -2.58 -9.98
C GLN A 147 9.61 -1.64 -8.77
N ALA A 148 10.83 -1.34 -8.30
CA ALA A 148 11.01 -0.49 -7.12
C ALA A 148 10.37 0.91 -7.28
N ALA A 149 10.32 1.44 -8.52
CA ALA A 149 9.72 2.74 -8.81
C ALA A 149 8.19 2.75 -8.59
N THR A 150 7.46 1.78 -9.15
CA THR A 150 5.99 1.70 -8.96
C THR A 150 5.61 1.41 -7.52
N TYR A 151 6.37 0.58 -6.82
CA TYR A 151 6.15 0.29 -5.39
C TYR A 151 6.12 1.55 -4.52
N VAL A 152 7.04 2.48 -4.73
CA VAL A 152 7.14 3.67 -3.86
C VAL A 152 6.13 4.76 -4.21
N CYS A 153 5.51 4.68 -5.40
CA CYS A 153 4.57 5.68 -5.89
C CYS A 153 3.41 5.94 -4.91
N PRO A 154 2.66 4.93 -4.42
CA PRO A 154 1.60 5.17 -3.45
C PRO A 154 2.07 5.80 -2.14
N LEU A 155 3.26 5.40 -1.65
CA LEU A 155 3.83 5.93 -0.41
C LEU A 155 4.20 7.42 -0.55
N ILE A 156 4.75 7.83 -1.70
CA ILE A 156 5.09 9.23 -1.99
C ILE A 156 3.82 10.09 -2.13
N SER A 157 2.80 9.58 -2.80
CA SER A 157 1.49 10.24 -2.85
C SER A 157 0.91 10.42 -1.46
N GLY A 158 0.92 9.36 -0.64
CA GLY A 158 0.49 9.43 0.75
C GLY A 158 1.27 10.45 1.58
N LEU A 159 2.59 10.55 1.42
CA LEU A 159 3.38 11.59 2.10
C LEU A 159 2.98 13.01 1.67
N SER A 160 2.61 13.18 0.40
CA SER A 160 2.11 14.47 -0.11
C SER A 160 0.81 14.88 0.58
N ASP A 161 -0.12 13.94 0.75
CA ASP A 161 -1.38 14.12 1.47
C ASP A 161 -1.15 14.39 2.97
N VAL A 162 -0.21 13.65 3.58
CA VAL A 162 0.19 13.85 4.98
C VAL A 162 0.71 15.26 5.18
N PHE A 163 1.61 15.76 4.32
CA PHE A 163 2.17 17.10 4.47
C PHE A 163 1.07 18.17 4.45
N ILE A 164 0.13 18.07 3.51
CA ILE A 164 -1.00 19.01 3.41
C ILE A 164 -1.89 18.93 4.66
N SER A 165 -2.07 17.73 5.21
CA SER A 165 -2.94 17.45 6.36
C SER A 165 -2.31 17.76 7.72
N LEU A 166 -1.00 18.00 7.78
CA LEU A 166 -0.34 18.44 9.01
C LEU A 166 -0.90 19.79 9.46
N GLN A 167 -1.17 19.91 10.75
CA GLN A 167 -1.72 21.14 11.34
C GLN A 167 -0.69 21.94 12.14
N ARG A 168 0.38 21.30 12.60
CA ARG A 168 1.41 21.89 13.47
C ARG A 168 2.77 21.25 13.21
N ARG A 169 3.83 21.95 13.60
CA ARG A 169 5.22 21.46 13.52
C ARG A 169 5.61 20.99 12.11
N HIS A 170 5.07 21.66 11.09
CA HIS A 170 5.22 21.27 9.70
C HIS A 170 6.68 21.14 9.30
N PHE A 171 7.50 22.11 9.71
CA PHE A 171 8.93 22.12 9.40
C PHE A 171 9.65 20.91 10.02
N GLU A 172 9.40 20.60 11.29
CA GLU A 172 10.01 19.46 11.98
C GLU A 172 9.60 18.13 11.34
N GLN A 173 8.34 17.99 10.96
CA GLN A 173 7.81 16.79 10.30
C GLN A 173 8.38 16.61 8.88
N ILE A 174 8.34 17.66 8.06
CA ILE A 174 8.87 17.65 6.68
C ILE A 174 10.38 17.37 6.70
N LYS A 175 11.12 17.97 7.64
CA LYS A 175 12.57 17.76 7.78
C LYS A 175 12.94 16.30 8.05
N VAL A 176 12.06 15.51 8.67
CA VAL A 176 12.26 14.07 8.88
C VAL A 176 12.00 13.28 7.59
N ALA A 177 10.95 13.61 6.85
CA ALA A 177 10.53 12.85 5.69
C ALA A 177 11.37 13.12 4.42
N VAL A 178 11.78 14.38 4.17
CA VAL A 178 12.50 14.76 2.94
C VAL A 178 13.77 13.94 2.70
N PRO A 179 14.66 13.72 3.69
CA PRO A 179 15.85 12.91 3.50
C PRO A 179 15.53 11.47 3.07
N VAL A 180 14.45 10.88 3.58
CA VAL A 180 14.01 9.52 3.23
C VAL A 180 13.56 9.49 1.78
N VAL A 181 12.70 10.43 1.36
CA VAL A 181 12.23 10.56 -0.02
C VAL A 181 13.41 10.72 -0.98
N VAL A 182 14.33 11.65 -0.69
CA VAL A 182 15.50 11.90 -1.54
C VAL A 182 16.41 10.67 -1.63
N LYS A 183 16.66 9.98 -0.50
CA LYS A 183 17.48 8.76 -0.47
C LYS A 183 16.91 7.69 -1.38
N VAL A 184 15.61 7.42 -1.28
CA VAL A 184 14.93 6.34 -2.02
C VAL A 184 14.81 6.67 -3.50
N VAL A 185 14.39 7.89 -3.85
CA VAL A 185 14.34 8.34 -5.24
C VAL A 185 15.73 8.28 -5.88
N LYS A 186 16.76 8.74 -5.17
CA LYS A 186 18.14 8.68 -5.66
C LYS A 186 18.56 7.25 -5.95
N ALA A 187 18.29 6.30 -5.06
CA ALA A 187 18.64 4.90 -5.27
C ALA A 187 17.98 4.33 -6.53
N ILE A 188 16.66 4.54 -6.67
CA ILE A 188 15.88 4.09 -7.84
C ILE A 188 16.39 4.74 -9.13
N SER A 189 16.64 6.05 -9.14
CA SER A 189 17.14 6.76 -10.32
C SER A 189 18.57 6.39 -10.71
N THR A 190 19.39 5.88 -9.78
CA THR A 190 20.74 5.41 -10.11
C THR A 190 20.80 3.97 -10.59
N GLU A 191 19.79 3.17 -10.27
CA GLU A 191 19.71 1.74 -10.61
C GLU A 191 18.91 1.47 -11.90
N SER A 192 18.22 2.48 -12.43
CA SER A 192 17.33 2.34 -13.59
C SER A 192 18.02 2.69 -14.91
N ASP A 193 17.72 1.91 -15.95
CA ASP A 193 18.08 2.22 -17.33
C ASP A 193 17.09 3.27 -17.89
N TYR A 194 17.60 4.19 -18.72
CA TYR A 194 16.99 5.49 -19.06
C TYR A 194 15.62 5.50 -19.79
N GLU A 195 14.97 4.34 -20.05
CA GLU A 195 13.70 4.25 -20.82
C GLU A 195 12.52 3.66 -20.02
N ASP A 196 12.46 3.93 -18.72
CA ASP A 196 11.43 3.34 -17.86
C ASP A 196 10.24 4.29 -17.61
N THR A 197 9.08 3.96 -18.16
CA THR A 197 7.79 4.65 -17.89
C THR A 197 7.43 4.66 -16.40
N GLU A 198 7.97 3.72 -15.62
CA GLU A 198 7.78 3.68 -14.16
C GLU A 198 8.50 4.87 -13.47
N LEU A 199 9.64 5.33 -14.00
CA LEU A 199 10.33 6.52 -13.49
C LEU A 199 9.55 7.80 -13.77
N GLU A 200 8.89 7.91 -14.92
CA GLU A 200 8.07 9.08 -15.25
C GLU A 200 6.95 9.24 -14.22
N THR A 201 6.22 8.15 -13.94
CA THR A 201 5.18 8.12 -12.91
C THR A 201 5.72 8.49 -11.52
N LEU A 202 6.92 7.99 -11.17
CA LEU A 202 7.59 8.34 -9.92
C LEU A 202 7.91 9.85 -9.85
N PHE A 203 8.50 10.41 -10.90
CA PHE A 203 8.89 11.82 -10.92
C PHE A 203 7.69 12.77 -10.91
N GLU A 204 6.59 12.42 -11.59
CA GLU A 204 5.33 13.15 -11.49
C GLU A 204 4.86 13.26 -10.03
N ARG A 205 4.90 12.14 -9.29
CA ARG A 205 4.52 12.12 -7.86
C ARG A 205 5.50 12.88 -6.98
N ILE A 206 6.79 12.88 -7.31
CA ILE A 206 7.81 13.70 -6.62
C ILE A 206 7.58 15.19 -6.85
N VAL A 207 7.17 15.61 -8.05
CA VAL A 207 6.78 17.00 -8.31
C VAL A 207 5.59 17.38 -7.44
N VAL A 208 4.56 16.52 -7.35
CA VAL A 208 3.42 16.74 -6.44
C VAL A 208 3.88 16.84 -4.99
N ASN A 209 4.77 15.96 -4.54
CA ASN A 209 5.32 15.99 -3.18
C ASN A 209 6.05 17.31 -2.87
N ALA A 210 6.88 17.79 -3.80
CA ALA A 210 7.57 19.07 -3.68
C ALA A 210 6.59 20.25 -3.64
N LEU A 211 5.51 20.21 -4.43
CA LEU A 211 4.45 21.22 -4.42
C LEU A 211 3.66 21.20 -3.09
N SER A 212 3.41 20.03 -2.51
CA SER A 212 2.79 19.89 -1.18
C SER A 212 3.66 20.53 -0.10
N ILE A 213 4.98 20.28 -0.12
CA ILE A 213 5.95 20.92 0.79
C ILE A 213 5.91 22.45 0.60
N GLN A 214 5.99 22.93 -0.63
CA GLN A 214 5.93 24.36 -0.93
C GLN A 214 4.63 25.00 -0.40
N THR A 215 3.50 24.32 -0.60
CA THR A 215 2.18 24.77 -0.13
C THR A 215 2.15 24.92 1.38
N VAL A 216 2.74 23.99 2.10
CA VAL A 216 2.83 24.04 3.56
C VAL A 216 3.79 25.12 4.02
N CYS A 217 4.97 25.25 3.39
CA CYS A 217 5.95 26.27 3.74
C CYS A 217 5.43 27.69 3.53
N ARG A 218 4.56 27.93 2.55
CA ARG A 218 3.91 29.25 2.34
C ARG A 218 2.91 29.63 3.45
N LYS A 219 2.47 28.67 4.26
CA LYS A 219 1.53 28.91 5.38
C LYS A 219 2.26 29.17 6.71
N LEU A 220 3.57 29.00 6.76
CA LEU A 220 4.44 29.28 7.90
C LEU A 220 4.93 30.72 7.88
#